data_AF-A0A524QW52-F1
#
_entry.id   AF-A0A524QW52-F1
#
_cell.length_a   1.000
_cell.length_b   1.000
_cell.length_c   1.000
_cell.angle_alpha   90.00
_cell.angle_beta   90.00
_cell.angle_gamma   90.00
#
_symmetry.space_group_name_H-M   'P 1'
#
loop_
_entity.id
_entity.type
_entity.pdbx_description
1 polymer ?
#
loop_
_entity_poly.entity_id
_entity_poly.type
_entity_poly.pdbx_seq_one_letter_code
_entity_poly.pdbx_strand_id
1 'polypeptide(L)'
;MASRKDVSRRGFLKTTGIAAVGGGLVSERAVLGEPSPGRRQERRVQAPRTLGRTGFQVSDIGYGTGFLTNSNVLAVGLDMGINYIDTAEHYMNGQAERAVGEVLKGRDRSSIFLTTKLNLTMGGNSKAELKQRFQACLDRMQTDYVDCFMIHMTPRVEEVKHEGFHEAAAELKAEGRVRFLGLSNHGTEHVAYGRVESPMENVIGAAADDGRFDVALFVYNFLQKEQGERIIEACRARDMGVTLMKTNPVGVVARYAESAAAARASGRVSEARERILQEYEAWAEAAEEFRQRHGVRSATEVRDAAIKFCLDHPGVHTVCPSINTFDDLEAFIALSGQKLSRTEGPMLASYESLLGRYYCRHACGICEPSCPYQVPINTISRYGHYFDVQSREKQAIQKYAALSGTKAEPCIECAGHCEAACPHGVPVRTLLTRAHQKLT
;
A
#
# COMPACT_ATOMS: atom_id res chain seq x y z
N MET A 1 38.25 -47.84 2.06
CA MET A 1 37.48 -49.03 2.47
C MET A 1 37.27 -48.93 3.98
N ALA A 2 36.09 -48.94 4.62
CA ALA A 2 34.67 -48.93 4.24
C ALA A 2 33.91 -48.39 5.50
N SER A 3 33.11 -47.32 5.37
CA SER A 3 31.62 -47.26 5.49
C SER A 3 30.96 -47.54 6.87
N ARG A 4 30.32 -46.46 7.39
CA ARG A 4 29.03 -46.29 8.13
C ARG A 4 28.34 -47.47 8.84
N LYS A 5 27.69 -47.16 9.99
CA LYS A 5 26.21 -47.30 10.16
C LYS A 5 25.62 -46.59 11.39
N ASP A 6 24.39 -46.08 11.19
CA ASP A 6 23.45 -45.37 12.08
C ASP A 6 22.99 -46.14 13.33
N VAL A 7 22.52 -45.40 14.36
CA VAL A 7 21.36 -45.81 15.17
C VAL A 7 20.46 -44.62 15.49
N SER A 8 19.18 -44.77 15.17
CA SER A 8 18.10 -43.77 15.21
C SER A 8 17.20 -43.84 16.46
N ARG A 9 16.73 -42.68 16.91
CA ARG A 9 15.37 -42.24 17.38
C ARG A 9 14.29 -43.19 17.98
N ARG A 10 14.54 -44.43 18.38
CA ARG A 10 13.55 -45.23 19.15
C ARG A 10 14.20 -45.96 20.32
N GLY A 11 14.07 -45.39 21.51
CA GLY A 11 14.36 -46.11 22.74
C GLY A 11 14.55 -45.18 23.91
N PHE A 12 13.46 -44.80 24.58
CA PHE A 12 13.41 -44.74 26.05
C PHE A 12 11.99 -44.37 26.54
N LEU A 13 11.03 -45.28 26.36
CA LEU A 13 9.77 -45.25 27.12
C LEU A 13 9.40 -46.68 27.48
N LYS A 14 9.66 -47.03 28.74
CA LYS A 14 9.20 -48.15 29.59
C LYS A 14 10.30 -48.28 30.64
N THR A 15 10.12 -47.91 31.91
CA THR A 15 9.38 -48.59 32.99
C THR A 15 9.66 -47.66 34.20
N THR A 16 8.79 -47.36 35.16
CA THR A 16 8.25 -48.23 36.21
C THR A 16 7.28 -47.38 37.05
N GLY A 17 6.11 -47.92 37.40
CA GLY A 17 5.28 -47.38 38.49
C GLY A 17 5.57 -48.09 39.81
N ILE A 18 5.25 -47.44 40.94
CA ILE A 18 4.56 -47.98 42.14
C ILE A 18 4.42 -46.84 43.17
N ALA A 19 3.28 -46.85 43.87
CA ALA A 19 2.75 -45.86 44.80
C ALA A 19 3.34 -45.94 46.23
N ALA A 20 3.32 -44.83 46.99
CA ALA A 20 2.36 -44.57 48.09
C ALA A 20 2.89 -43.64 49.23
N VAL A 21 1.97 -42.79 49.72
CA VAL A 21 1.81 -42.16 51.06
C VAL A 21 2.68 -40.95 51.50
N GLY A 22 2.02 -39.80 51.64
CA GLY A 22 2.01 -39.00 52.87
C GLY A 22 3.02 -37.85 53.02
N GLY A 23 2.50 -36.65 53.31
CA GLY A 23 3.29 -35.52 53.86
C GLY A 23 3.46 -34.37 52.88
N GLY A 24 2.82 -33.24 53.19
CA GLY A 24 2.81 -32.05 52.35
C GLY A 24 4.20 -31.49 52.08
N LEU A 25 4.42 -31.13 50.82
CA LEU A 25 5.16 -29.97 50.38
C LEU A 25 4.47 -29.52 49.09
N VAL A 26 3.79 -28.38 49.18
CA VAL A 26 3.25 -27.69 48.01
C VAL A 26 4.45 -27.33 47.14
N SER A 27 4.65 -28.11 46.08
CA SER A 27 5.55 -27.73 44.99
C SER A 27 4.97 -26.47 44.35
N GLU A 28 5.68 -25.34 44.46
CA GLU A 28 5.44 -24.08 43.76
C GLU A 28 5.59 -24.21 42.22
N ARG A 29 5.09 -25.29 41.62
CA ARG A 29 5.03 -25.50 40.17
C ARG A 29 3.61 -25.67 39.63
N ALA A 30 2.60 -25.36 40.44
CA ALA A 30 1.20 -25.47 40.04
C ALA A 30 0.47 -24.11 40.02
N VAL A 31 1.08 -23.05 39.48
CA VAL A 31 0.37 -21.78 39.14
C VAL A 31 0.84 -21.19 37.81
N LEU A 32 1.47 -21.98 36.94
CA LEU A 32 1.70 -21.59 35.56
C LEU A 32 1.37 -22.79 34.70
N GLY A 33 0.08 -22.96 34.40
CA GLY A 33 -0.32 -23.83 33.30
C GLY A 33 0.40 -23.33 32.05
N GLU A 34 1.26 -24.15 31.48
CA GLU A 34 1.79 -23.88 30.16
C GLU A 34 0.59 -23.66 29.22
N PRO A 35 0.55 -22.57 28.44
CA PRO A 35 -0.49 -22.41 27.47
C PRO A 35 -0.40 -23.62 26.54
N SER A 36 -1.43 -24.47 26.57
CA SER A 36 -1.62 -25.49 25.56
C SER A 36 -1.43 -24.78 24.22
N PRO A 37 -0.58 -25.29 23.30
CA PRO A 37 -0.41 -24.68 21.99
C PRO A 37 -1.74 -24.85 21.27
N GLY A 38 -2.64 -23.89 21.49
CA GLY A 38 -3.83 -23.72 20.71
C GLY A 38 -3.32 -23.59 19.30
N ARG A 39 -3.59 -24.60 18.49
CA ARG A 39 -3.28 -24.64 17.07
C ARG A 39 -3.83 -23.34 16.50
N ARG A 40 -2.96 -22.33 16.30
CA ARG A 40 -3.30 -21.09 15.62
C ARG A 40 -3.87 -21.57 14.31
N GLN A 41 -5.20 -21.49 14.16
CA GLN A 41 -5.87 -21.98 12.96
C GLN A 41 -5.16 -21.28 11.82
N GLU A 42 -4.42 -22.03 11.00
CA GLU A 42 -3.54 -21.45 9.96
C GLU A 42 -4.43 -20.69 8.99
N ARG A 43 -4.64 -19.40 9.26
CA ARG A 43 -5.47 -18.55 8.40
C ARG A 43 -4.76 -18.49 7.06
N ARG A 44 -5.49 -18.81 6.01
CA ARG A 44 -5.02 -18.76 4.62
C ARG A 44 -5.92 -17.82 3.83
N VAL A 45 -5.44 -17.36 2.69
CA VAL A 45 -6.29 -16.69 1.69
C VAL A 45 -7.50 -17.58 1.36
N GLN A 46 -8.70 -16.99 1.33
CA GLN A 46 -9.97 -17.71 1.17
C GLN A 46 -10.67 -17.42 -0.17
N ALA A 47 -10.37 -16.29 -0.82
CA ALA A 47 -11.12 -15.83 -1.99
C ALA A 47 -10.20 -15.47 -3.17
N PRO A 48 -9.61 -16.48 -3.85
CA PRO A 48 -8.91 -16.21 -5.10
C PRO A 48 -9.88 -15.69 -6.17
N ARG A 49 -9.43 -14.74 -6.98
CA ARG A 49 -10.21 -14.08 -8.05
C ARG A 49 -9.48 -14.25 -9.39
N THR A 50 -10.22 -14.37 -10.49
CA THR A 50 -9.61 -14.36 -11.82
C THR A 50 -9.18 -12.93 -12.16
N LEU A 51 -7.89 -12.68 -12.34
CA LEU A 51 -7.36 -11.33 -12.56
C LEU A 51 -7.65 -10.85 -14.00
N GLY A 52 -8.86 -10.34 -14.23
CA GLY A 52 -9.35 -9.93 -15.55
C GLY A 52 -9.04 -10.96 -16.65
N ARG A 53 -8.67 -10.46 -17.83
CA ARG A 53 -8.35 -11.25 -19.02
C ARG A 53 -7.06 -12.07 -18.90
N THR A 54 -6.29 -11.93 -17.82
CA THR A 54 -5.05 -12.71 -17.63
C THR A 54 -5.34 -14.19 -17.38
N GLY A 55 -6.55 -14.51 -16.90
CA GLY A 55 -6.94 -15.86 -16.50
C GLY A 55 -6.24 -16.39 -15.24
N PHE A 56 -5.37 -15.60 -14.59
CA PHE A 56 -4.64 -16.02 -13.39
C PHE A 56 -5.53 -15.93 -12.15
N GLN A 57 -5.53 -16.96 -11.29
CA GLN A 57 -6.23 -16.95 -10.02
C GLN A 57 -5.40 -16.24 -8.94
N VAL A 58 -5.72 -14.98 -8.67
CA VAL A 58 -4.98 -14.12 -7.75
C VAL A 58 -5.60 -14.08 -6.36
N SER A 59 -4.79 -14.03 -5.31
CA SER A 59 -5.24 -13.76 -3.95
C SER A 59 -5.83 -12.36 -3.84
N ASP A 60 -6.96 -12.22 -3.15
CA ASP A 60 -7.60 -10.93 -2.91
C ASP A 60 -6.77 -10.02 -1.99
N ILE A 61 -5.87 -10.60 -1.19
CA ILE A 61 -4.77 -9.92 -0.51
C ILE A 61 -3.46 -10.21 -1.26
N GLY A 62 -2.85 -9.18 -1.85
CA GLY A 62 -1.52 -9.22 -2.44
C GLY A 62 -0.44 -8.70 -1.49
N TYR A 63 0.78 -8.55 -2.01
CA TYR A 63 1.93 -8.07 -1.26
C TYR A 63 2.66 -6.94 -2.00
N GLY A 64 2.63 -5.73 -1.45
CA GLY A 64 3.34 -4.56 -1.98
C GLY A 64 4.73 -4.39 -1.36
N THR A 65 5.79 -4.44 -2.17
CA THR A 65 7.18 -4.45 -1.68
C THR A 65 7.86 -3.07 -1.66
N GLY A 66 7.12 -1.99 -1.96
CA GLY A 66 7.65 -0.62 -1.98
C GLY A 66 8.30 -0.13 -0.67
N PHE A 67 8.04 -0.83 0.43
CA PHE A 67 8.73 -0.69 1.71
C PHE A 67 8.79 -2.05 2.43
N LEU A 68 9.50 -3.01 1.83
CA LEU A 68 9.73 -4.34 2.39
C LEU A 68 10.93 -4.32 3.34
N THR A 69 10.65 -4.25 4.64
CA THR A 69 11.68 -4.24 5.70
C THR A 69 11.97 -5.62 6.29
N ASN A 70 11.07 -6.58 6.09
CA ASN A 70 11.20 -7.94 6.61
C ASN A 70 10.71 -8.98 5.59
N SER A 71 11.65 -9.61 4.87
CA SER A 71 11.34 -10.63 3.85
C SER A 71 10.82 -11.95 4.42
N ASN A 72 11.04 -12.24 5.71
CA ASN A 72 10.46 -13.43 6.34
C ASN A 72 8.93 -13.34 6.43
N VAL A 73 8.39 -12.13 6.60
CA VAL A 73 6.93 -11.91 6.58
C VAL A 73 6.38 -12.15 5.18
N LEU A 74 7.10 -11.76 4.13
CA LEU A 74 6.74 -12.11 2.75
C LEU A 74 6.73 -13.62 2.56
N ALA A 75 7.78 -14.34 2.98
CA ALA A 75 7.84 -15.79 2.87
C ALA A 75 6.66 -16.50 3.53
N VAL A 76 6.34 -16.12 4.78
CA VAL A 76 5.18 -16.66 5.50
C VAL A 76 3.86 -16.27 4.83
N GLY A 77 3.76 -15.05 4.27
CA GLY A 77 2.57 -14.62 3.52
C GLY A 77 2.31 -15.49 2.29
N LEU A 78 3.36 -15.88 1.56
CA LEU A 78 3.24 -16.84 0.46
C LEU A 78 2.81 -18.22 0.97
N ASP A 79 3.35 -18.67 2.11
CA ASP A 79 2.94 -19.95 2.73
C ASP A 79 1.46 -19.93 3.18
N MET A 80 0.94 -18.75 3.52
CA MET A 80 -0.48 -18.49 3.84
C MET A 80 -1.36 -18.28 2.60
N GLY A 81 -0.81 -18.40 1.38
CA GLY A 81 -1.57 -18.39 0.13
C GLY A 81 -1.66 -17.04 -0.57
N ILE A 82 -0.90 -16.02 -0.15
CA ILE A 82 -0.70 -14.83 -0.99
C ILE A 82 0.04 -15.27 -2.24
N ASN A 83 -0.44 -14.87 -3.42
CA ASN A 83 0.21 -15.19 -4.68
C ASN A 83 0.35 -14.00 -5.64
N TYR A 84 0.02 -12.78 -5.21
CA TYR A 84 0.30 -11.55 -5.96
C TYR A 84 1.44 -10.77 -5.29
N ILE A 85 2.54 -10.55 -6.01
CA ILE A 85 3.67 -9.76 -5.52
C ILE A 85 3.87 -8.56 -6.46
N ASP A 86 3.79 -7.37 -5.88
CA ASP A 86 4.05 -6.12 -6.59
C ASP A 86 5.40 -5.52 -6.17
N THR A 87 6.35 -5.47 -7.10
CA THR A 87 7.67 -4.86 -6.89
C THR A 87 8.04 -3.88 -8.01
N ALA A 88 9.19 -3.23 -7.94
CA ALA A 88 9.69 -2.33 -8.98
C ALA A 88 11.22 -2.15 -8.89
N GLU A 89 11.84 -1.76 -10.00
CA GLU A 89 13.30 -1.59 -10.13
C GLU A 89 13.92 -0.75 -9.01
N HIS A 90 13.29 0.38 -8.67
CA HIS A 90 13.85 1.36 -7.74
C HIS A 90 13.40 1.15 -6.29
N TYR A 91 12.53 0.17 -6.00
CA TYR A 91 12.04 -0.04 -4.64
C TYR A 91 13.19 -0.42 -3.71
N MET A 92 13.41 0.45 -2.72
CA MET A 92 14.53 0.34 -1.78
C MET A 92 15.87 0.21 -2.50
N ASN A 93 16.09 0.97 -3.57
CA ASN A 93 17.30 0.89 -4.42
C ASN A 93 17.55 -0.53 -4.98
N GLY A 94 16.47 -1.20 -5.38
CA GLY A 94 16.47 -2.58 -5.89
C GLY A 94 16.60 -3.66 -4.82
N GLN A 95 16.65 -3.31 -3.52
CA GLN A 95 16.71 -4.32 -2.45
C GLN A 95 15.40 -5.10 -2.34
N ALA A 96 14.26 -4.48 -2.68
CA ALA A 96 12.98 -5.18 -2.68
C ALA A 96 12.96 -6.35 -3.69
N GLU A 97 13.43 -6.14 -4.92
CA GLU A 97 13.55 -7.20 -5.93
C GLU A 97 14.50 -8.33 -5.51
N ARG A 98 15.62 -8.00 -4.88
CA ARG A 98 16.55 -9.01 -4.34
C ARG A 98 15.89 -9.86 -3.24
N ALA A 99 15.20 -9.20 -2.31
CA ALA A 99 14.48 -9.88 -1.25
C ALA A 99 13.36 -10.79 -1.80
N VAL A 100 12.62 -10.33 -2.81
CA VAL A 100 11.64 -11.16 -3.53
C VAL A 100 12.34 -12.38 -4.14
N GLY A 101 13.44 -12.18 -4.87
CA GLY A 101 14.18 -13.29 -5.49
C GLY A 101 14.65 -14.35 -4.50
N GLU A 102 15.18 -13.93 -3.34
CA GLU A 102 15.55 -14.87 -2.28
C GLU A 102 14.35 -15.67 -1.74
N VAL A 103 13.20 -15.02 -1.56
CA VAL A 103 11.97 -15.68 -1.06
C VAL A 103 11.37 -16.65 -2.09
N LEU A 104 11.57 -16.40 -3.38
CA LEU A 104 11.07 -17.25 -4.46
C LEU A 104 11.89 -18.53 -4.68
N LYS A 105 13.11 -18.62 -4.13
CA LYS A 105 13.98 -19.81 -4.30
C LYS A 105 13.27 -21.08 -3.83
N GLY A 106 13.23 -22.08 -4.72
CA GLY A 106 12.63 -23.38 -4.44
C GLY A 106 11.09 -23.38 -4.43
N ARG A 107 10.43 -22.26 -4.72
CA ARG A 107 8.97 -22.18 -4.90
C ARG A 107 8.60 -22.44 -6.36
N ASP A 108 7.41 -22.96 -6.59
CA ASP A 108 6.83 -23.03 -7.93
C ASP A 108 6.53 -21.62 -8.43
N ARG A 109 7.37 -21.11 -9.33
CA ARG A 109 7.23 -19.77 -9.90
C ARG A 109 5.89 -19.57 -10.61
N SER A 110 5.31 -20.62 -11.20
CA SER A 110 4.04 -20.53 -11.93
C SER A 110 2.83 -20.32 -11.01
N SER A 111 2.98 -20.59 -9.71
CA SER A 111 1.94 -20.38 -8.70
C SER A 111 1.83 -18.94 -8.21
N ILE A 112 2.73 -18.04 -8.65
CA ILE A 112 2.84 -16.66 -8.18
C ILE A 112 2.69 -15.70 -9.37
N PHE A 113 1.88 -14.66 -9.22
CA PHE A 113 1.80 -13.53 -10.14
C PHE A 113 2.75 -12.44 -9.67
N LEU A 114 3.90 -12.33 -10.34
CA LEU A 114 4.94 -11.36 -10.01
C LEU A 114 4.91 -10.19 -10.99
N THR A 115 4.90 -8.97 -10.45
CA THR A 115 5.00 -7.75 -11.25
C THR A 115 6.32 -7.04 -10.99
N THR A 116 6.89 -6.43 -12.03
CA THR A 116 7.90 -5.36 -11.85
C THR A 116 7.59 -4.19 -12.76
N LYS A 117 8.23 -3.05 -12.50
CA LYS A 117 7.92 -1.77 -13.15
C LYS A 117 9.17 -0.93 -13.37
N LEU A 118 9.17 -0.20 -14.48
CA LEU A 118 10.15 0.83 -14.79
C LEU A 118 9.50 2.22 -14.85
N ASN A 119 10.21 3.22 -14.33
CA ASN A 119 9.88 4.62 -14.62
C ASN A 119 10.27 4.95 -16.07
N LEU A 120 9.44 5.72 -16.78
CA LEU A 120 9.65 6.13 -18.16
C LEU A 120 9.74 7.66 -18.29
N THR A 121 10.71 8.18 -19.02
CA THR A 121 10.88 9.59 -19.34
C THR A 121 10.57 9.82 -20.82
N MET A 122 9.66 10.75 -21.11
CA MET A 122 9.34 11.13 -22.49
C MET A 122 10.59 11.60 -23.25
N GLY A 123 10.79 11.07 -24.46
CA GLY A 123 11.97 11.36 -25.28
C GLY A 123 13.24 10.59 -24.87
N GLY A 124 13.16 9.75 -23.84
CA GLY A 124 14.22 8.82 -23.42
C GLY A 124 13.77 7.37 -23.51
N ASN A 125 14.49 6.47 -22.84
CA ASN A 125 14.16 5.05 -22.69
C ASN A 125 13.94 4.32 -24.02
N SER A 126 15.00 4.24 -24.82
CA SER A 126 15.01 3.40 -26.02
C SER A 126 14.63 1.95 -25.68
N LYS A 127 14.14 1.21 -26.68
CA LYS A 127 13.88 -0.24 -26.57
C LYS A 127 15.05 -0.99 -25.93
N ALA A 128 16.28 -0.72 -26.37
CA ALA A 128 17.48 -1.39 -25.87
C ALA A 128 17.73 -1.09 -24.38
N GLU A 129 17.61 0.17 -23.98
CA GLU A 129 17.77 0.59 -22.58
C GLU A 129 16.71 -0.05 -21.67
N LEU A 130 15.46 -0.11 -22.13
CA LEU A 130 14.37 -0.74 -21.37
C LEU A 130 14.57 -2.24 -21.22
N LYS A 131 15.00 -2.95 -22.27
CA LYS A 131 15.35 -4.38 -22.17
C LYS A 131 16.53 -4.61 -21.22
N GLN A 132 17.53 -3.73 -21.22
CA GLN A 132 18.67 -3.82 -20.30
C GLN A 132 18.23 -3.63 -18.84
N ARG A 133 17.43 -2.60 -18.56
CA ARG A 133 16.88 -2.34 -17.22
C ARG A 133 15.97 -3.47 -16.75
N PHE A 134 15.15 -4.00 -17.64
CA PHE A 134 14.30 -5.17 -17.37
C PHE A 134 15.14 -6.42 -17.07
N GLN A 135 16.21 -6.69 -17.83
CA GLN A 135 17.15 -7.78 -17.50
C GLN A 135 17.72 -7.61 -16.10
N ALA A 136 18.14 -6.40 -15.71
CA ALA A 136 18.64 -6.14 -14.37
C ALA A 136 17.58 -6.39 -13.28
N CYS A 137 16.29 -6.23 -13.57
CA CYS A 137 15.20 -6.62 -12.66
C CYS A 137 15.13 -8.14 -12.48
N LEU A 138 15.19 -8.89 -13.59
CA LEU A 138 15.23 -10.35 -13.57
C LEU A 138 16.44 -10.88 -12.80
N ASP A 139 17.63 -10.30 -13.03
CA ASP A 139 18.86 -10.69 -12.34
C ASP A 139 18.76 -10.49 -10.83
N ARG A 140 18.16 -9.39 -10.38
CA ARG A 140 17.90 -9.13 -8.95
C ARG A 140 16.91 -10.14 -8.37
N MET A 141 15.83 -10.42 -9.09
CA MET A 141 14.79 -11.37 -8.68
C MET A 141 15.15 -12.84 -8.90
N GLN A 142 16.28 -13.13 -9.57
CA GLN A 142 16.75 -14.48 -9.88
C GLN A 142 15.66 -15.35 -10.54
N THR A 143 14.95 -14.78 -11.52
CA THR A 143 13.86 -15.43 -12.26
C THR A 143 13.96 -15.13 -13.75
N ASP A 144 13.53 -16.05 -14.61
CA ASP A 144 13.61 -15.88 -16.07
C ASP A 144 12.48 -15.01 -16.64
N TYR A 145 11.39 -14.83 -15.87
CA TYR A 145 10.22 -14.06 -16.31
C TYR A 145 9.47 -13.37 -15.15
N VAL A 146 8.70 -12.34 -15.52
CA VAL A 146 7.62 -11.76 -14.70
C VAL A 146 6.28 -12.00 -15.36
N ASP A 147 5.22 -12.08 -14.57
CA ASP A 147 3.87 -12.22 -15.10
C ASP A 147 3.40 -10.91 -15.70
N CYS A 148 3.69 -9.78 -15.06
CA CYS A 148 3.31 -8.46 -15.56
C CYS A 148 4.48 -7.46 -15.54
N PHE A 149 4.76 -6.87 -16.70
CA PHE A 149 5.71 -5.76 -16.83
C PHE A 149 4.96 -4.43 -16.92
N MET A 150 5.23 -3.53 -15.98
CA MET A 150 4.44 -2.30 -15.81
C MET A 150 5.20 -1.02 -16.13
N ILE A 151 4.46 -0.01 -16.62
CA ILE A 151 4.88 1.39 -16.54
C ILE A 151 4.65 1.90 -15.12
N HIS A 152 5.66 2.49 -14.51
CA HIS A 152 5.61 2.91 -13.11
C HIS A 152 5.18 4.36 -12.95
N MET A 153 4.17 4.56 -12.09
CA MET A 153 3.60 5.86 -11.73
C MET A 153 3.24 6.72 -12.96
N THR A 154 2.82 6.12 -14.07
CA THR A 154 2.57 6.73 -15.38
C THR A 154 1.91 8.10 -15.23
N PRO A 155 2.64 9.22 -15.25
CA PRO A 155 2.05 10.52 -14.95
C PRO A 155 1.22 11.08 -16.10
N ARG A 156 1.44 10.62 -17.34
CA ARG A 156 0.89 11.23 -18.57
C ARG A 156 0.11 10.23 -19.41
N VAL A 157 -0.92 10.74 -20.11
CA VAL A 157 -1.65 9.95 -21.12
C VAL A 157 -0.71 9.59 -22.28
N GLU A 158 0.25 10.44 -22.62
CA GLU A 158 1.19 10.21 -23.71
C GLU A 158 2.08 8.98 -23.46
N GLU A 159 2.46 8.72 -22.22
CA GLU A 159 3.32 7.58 -21.85
C GLU A 159 2.61 6.23 -21.94
N VAL A 160 1.27 6.22 -21.92
CA VAL A 160 0.47 5.03 -22.24
C VAL A 160 0.86 4.51 -23.62
N LYS A 161 1.29 5.39 -24.54
CA LYS A 161 1.69 5.05 -25.91
C LYS A 161 3.19 5.04 -26.13
N HIS A 162 4.02 5.00 -25.07
CA HIS A 162 5.48 5.09 -25.17
C HIS A 162 6.06 4.00 -26.10
N GLU A 163 6.54 4.39 -27.29
CA GLU A 163 6.93 3.47 -28.36
C GLU A 163 8.01 2.48 -27.92
N GLY A 164 9.11 2.96 -27.33
CA GLY A 164 10.20 2.10 -26.87
C GLY A 164 9.78 1.07 -25.81
N PHE A 165 8.73 1.36 -25.04
CA PHE A 165 8.22 0.42 -24.04
C PHE A 165 7.42 -0.69 -24.71
N HIS A 166 6.55 -0.33 -25.65
CA HIS A 166 5.73 -1.29 -26.39
C HIS A 166 6.58 -2.18 -27.30
N GLU A 167 7.61 -1.63 -27.94
CA GLU A 167 8.55 -2.44 -28.73
C GLU A 167 9.36 -3.41 -27.85
N ALA A 168 9.87 -2.94 -26.71
CA ALA A 168 10.60 -3.79 -25.75
C ALA A 168 9.69 -4.88 -25.20
N ALA A 169 8.47 -4.52 -24.80
CA ALA A 169 7.45 -5.44 -24.30
C ALA A 169 7.08 -6.51 -25.33
N ALA A 170 6.94 -6.15 -26.61
CA ALA A 170 6.64 -7.11 -27.67
C ALA A 170 7.75 -8.17 -27.82
N GLU A 171 9.03 -7.75 -27.85
CA GLU A 171 10.17 -8.68 -27.90
C GLU A 171 10.25 -9.54 -26.63
N LEU A 172 10.09 -8.94 -25.45
CA LEU A 172 10.13 -9.67 -24.18
C LEU A 172 8.98 -10.68 -24.05
N LYS A 173 7.80 -10.38 -24.61
CA LYS A 173 6.69 -11.34 -24.74
C LYS A 173 7.04 -12.48 -25.69
N ALA A 174 7.64 -12.19 -26.84
CA ALA A 174 8.09 -13.22 -27.79
C ALA A 174 9.20 -14.12 -27.21
N GLU A 175 10.05 -13.56 -26.35
CA GLU A 175 11.08 -14.29 -25.59
C GLU A 175 10.52 -15.11 -24.41
N GLY A 176 9.22 -14.97 -24.09
CA GLY A 176 8.59 -15.66 -22.95
C GLY A 176 8.93 -15.06 -21.58
N ARG A 177 9.55 -13.89 -21.53
CA ARG A 177 10.04 -13.23 -20.29
C ARG A 177 9.01 -12.32 -19.64
N VAL A 178 7.98 -11.94 -20.39
CA VAL A 178 6.83 -11.15 -19.94
C VAL A 178 5.56 -11.81 -20.46
N ARG A 179 4.52 -11.92 -19.63
CA ARG A 179 3.22 -12.48 -20.07
C ARG A 179 2.20 -11.37 -20.34
N PHE A 180 2.12 -10.41 -19.44
CA PHE A 180 1.13 -9.34 -19.42
C PHE A 180 1.79 -7.96 -19.30
N LEU A 181 1.08 -6.93 -19.73
CA LEU A 181 1.49 -5.53 -19.51
C LEU A 181 0.60 -4.87 -18.48
N GLY A 182 1.15 -3.88 -17.79
CA GLY A 182 0.36 -3.10 -16.86
C GLY A 182 0.88 -1.70 -16.67
N LEU A 183 0.20 -0.98 -15.79
CA LEU A 183 0.63 0.34 -15.37
C LEU A 183 0.22 0.60 -13.92
N SER A 184 0.91 1.54 -13.30
CA SER A 184 0.54 2.06 -11.99
C SER A 184 0.42 3.57 -12.01
N ASN A 185 -0.49 4.14 -11.21
CA ASN A 185 -0.67 5.59 -11.15
C ASN A 185 -0.98 6.06 -9.72
N HIS A 186 -0.39 7.19 -9.33
CA HIS A 186 -0.54 7.83 -8.01
C HIS A 186 -1.23 9.21 -8.09
N GLY A 187 -1.90 9.47 -9.21
CA GLY A 187 -2.30 10.75 -9.78
C GLY A 187 -1.13 11.61 -10.21
N THR A 188 -1.30 12.92 -10.07
CA THR A 188 -0.34 13.93 -10.51
C THR A 188 1.04 13.72 -9.87
N GLU A 189 2.10 13.93 -10.64
CA GLU A 189 3.46 13.64 -10.21
C GLU A 189 4.36 14.82 -10.57
N HIS A 190 5.31 15.14 -9.70
CA HIS A 190 6.15 16.33 -9.83
C HIS A 190 7.65 16.01 -9.73
N VAL A 191 8.03 14.81 -9.31
CA VAL A 191 9.43 14.44 -9.01
C VAL A 191 10.10 13.73 -10.17
N ALA A 192 9.57 12.57 -10.56
CA ALA A 192 10.22 11.73 -11.56
C ALA A 192 10.13 12.32 -12.97
N TYR A 193 9.15 13.21 -13.23
CA TYR A 193 8.72 13.56 -14.58
C TYR A 193 8.44 15.06 -14.79
N GLY A 194 8.90 15.92 -13.86
CA GLY A 194 8.50 17.32 -13.77
C GLY A 194 7.03 17.47 -13.37
N ARG A 195 6.50 18.70 -13.36
CA ARG A 195 5.10 18.99 -13.01
C ARG A 195 4.16 18.37 -14.06
N VAL A 196 3.40 17.35 -13.65
CA VAL A 196 2.40 16.70 -14.48
C VAL A 196 1.06 16.67 -13.77
N GLU A 197 0.07 17.27 -14.42
CA GLU A 197 -1.28 17.47 -13.87
C GLU A 197 -2.33 16.63 -14.59
N SER A 198 -2.00 15.38 -14.94
CA SER A 198 -2.99 14.44 -15.47
C SER A 198 -3.73 13.76 -14.31
N PRO A 199 -5.05 13.90 -14.19
CA PRO A 199 -5.84 13.11 -13.26
C PRO A 199 -5.62 11.62 -13.49
N MET A 200 -5.60 10.84 -12.41
CA MET A 200 -5.43 9.38 -12.46
C MET A 200 -6.44 8.71 -13.39
N GLU A 201 -7.68 9.20 -13.42
CA GLU A 201 -8.74 8.64 -14.26
C GLU A 201 -8.46 8.78 -15.76
N ASN A 202 -7.83 9.87 -16.18
CA ASN A 202 -7.48 10.07 -17.59
C ASN A 202 -6.39 9.10 -18.03
N VAL A 203 -5.38 8.86 -17.17
CA VAL A 203 -4.27 7.96 -17.51
C VAL A 203 -4.72 6.50 -17.53
N ILE A 204 -5.39 6.04 -16.47
CA ILE A 204 -5.86 4.65 -16.42
C ILE A 204 -6.95 4.40 -17.47
N GLY A 205 -7.85 5.38 -17.70
CA GLY A 205 -8.86 5.31 -18.75
C GLY A 205 -8.22 5.18 -20.14
N ALA A 206 -7.22 6.01 -20.44
CA ALA A 206 -6.49 5.91 -21.71
C ALA A 206 -5.79 4.56 -21.88
N ALA A 207 -5.24 3.98 -20.81
CA ALA A 207 -4.63 2.65 -20.86
C ALA A 207 -5.64 1.52 -21.08
N ALA A 208 -6.82 1.62 -20.46
CA ALA A 208 -7.92 0.70 -20.71
C ALA A 208 -8.37 0.80 -22.19
N ASP A 209 -8.51 2.02 -22.71
CA ASP A 209 -8.93 2.27 -24.08
C ASP A 209 -7.93 1.79 -25.13
N ASP A 210 -6.64 1.98 -24.85
CA ASP A 210 -5.52 1.53 -25.68
C ASP A 210 -5.50 -0.01 -25.87
N GLY A 211 -5.96 -0.76 -24.88
CA GLY A 211 -6.22 -2.20 -24.99
C GLY A 211 -4.99 -3.11 -24.88
N ARG A 212 -3.77 -2.55 -24.88
CA ARG A 212 -2.50 -3.30 -24.69
C ARG A 212 -2.20 -3.64 -23.23
N PHE A 213 -2.85 -2.99 -22.27
CA PHE A 213 -2.63 -3.19 -20.84
C PHE A 213 -3.63 -4.21 -20.27
N ASP A 214 -3.11 -5.10 -19.44
CA ASP A 214 -3.84 -6.22 -18.85
C ASP A 214 -4.12 -6.02 -17.36
N VAL A 215 -3.28 -5.23 -16.66
CA VAL A 215 -3.37 -5.00 -15.21
C VAL A 215 -3.09 -3.53 -14.86
N ALA A 216 -3.92 -2.94 -14.01
CA ALA A 216 -3.71 -1.62 -13.44
C ALA A 216 -3.52 -1.69 -11.91
N LEU A 217 -2.56 -0.92 -11.39
CA LEU A 217 -2.35 -0.67 -9.96
C LEU A 217 -2.57 0.81 -9.63
N PHE A 218 -3.63 1.13 -8.88
CA PHE A 218 -3.94 2.54 -8.59
C PHE A 218 -4.50 2.76 -7.18
N VAL A 219 -4.66 4.03 -6.82
CA VAL A 219 -5.15 4.43 -5.50
C VAL A 219 -6.68 4.32 -5.45
N TYR A 220 -7.20 3.58 -4.48
CA TYR A 220 -8.64 3.50 -4.23
C TYR A 220 -8.95 3.23 -2.77
N ASN A 221 -9.94 3.93 -2.23
CA ASN A 221 -10.53 3.69 -0.91
C ASN A 221 -11.89 4.41 -0.85
N PHE A 222 -12.62 4.25 0.26
CA PHE A 222 -13.98 4.81 0.42
C PHE A 222 -14.04 6.34 0.33
N LEU A 223 -12.93 7.04 0.58
CA LEU A 223 -12.81 8.48 0.42
C LEU A 223 -12.54 8.90 -1.03
N GLN A 224 -12.28 7.98 -1.95
CA GLN A 224 -12.02 8.27 -3.38
C GLN A 224 -13.01 7.55 -4.29
N LYS A 225 -14.20 7.27 -3.76
CA LYS A 225 -15.21 6.41 -4.36
C LYS A 225 -15.56 6.83 -5.79
N GLU A 226 -15.97 8.08 -6.00
CA GLU A 226 -16.50 8.54 -7.30
C GLU A 226 -15.49 8.43 -8.45
N GLN A 227 -14.26 8.91 -8.23
CA GLN A 227 -13.19 8.80 -9.23
C GLN A 227 -12.77 7.33 -9.42
N GLY A 228 -12.62 6.60 -8.31
CA GLY A 228 -12.20 5.21 -8.34
C GLY A 228 -13.19 4.30 -9.05
N GLU A 229 -14.50 4.45 -8.81
CA GLU A 229 -15.54 3.67 -9.47
C GLU A 229 -15.53 3.89 -10.98
N ARG A 230 -15.36 5.13 -11.45
CA ARG A 230 -15.19 5.40 -12.90
C ARG A 230 -13.98 4.68 -13.49
N ILE A 231 -12.86 4.67 -12.77
CA ILE A 231 -11.65 3.95 -13.19
C ILE A 231 -11.90 2.44 -13.22
N ILE A 232 -12.47 1.88 -12.16
CA ILE A 232 -12.76 0.45 -12.06
C ILE A 232 -13.69 0.01 -13.18
N GLU A 233 -14.72 0.80 -13.49
CA GLU A 233 -15.65 0.52 -14.59
C GLU A 233 -14.97 0.60 -15.96
N ALA A 234 -14.08 1.56 -16.20
CA ALA A 234 -13.28 1.62 -17.42
C ALA A 234 -12.39 0.38 -17.60
N CYS A 235 -11.74 -0.08 -16.51
CA CYS A 235 -10.98 -1.33 -16.51
C CYS A 235 -11.88 -2.54 -16.79
N ARG A 236 -13.03 -2.62 -16.11
CA ARG A 236 -13.98 -3.74 -16.20
C ARG A 236 -14.59 -3.87 -17.59
N ALA A 237 -14.91 -2.76 -18.25
CA ALA A 237 -15.40 -2.75 -19.63
C ALA A 237 -14.42 -3.38 -20.63
N ARG A 238 -13.15 -3.51 -20.26
CA ARG A 238 -12.08 -4.11 -21.05
C ARG A 238 -11.54 -5.39 -20.42
N ASP A 239 -12.18 -5.95 -19.39
CA ASP A 239 -11.68 -7.11 -18.65
C ASP A 239 -10.22 -6.93 -18.19
N MET A 240 -9.85 -5.73 -17.75
CA MET A 240 -8.51 -5.42 -17.24
C MET A 240 -8.45 -5.73 -15.74
N GLY A 241 -7.38 -6.38 -15.29
CA GLY A 241 -7.12 -6.67 -13.88
C GLY A 241 -6.96 -5.40 -13.07
N VAL A 242 -7.68 -5.30 -11.94
CA VAL A 242 -7.66 -4.15 -11.03
C VAL A 242 -7.03 -4.53 -9.71
N THR A 243 -5.91 -3.87 -9.42
CA THR A 243 -5.14 -4.04 -8.18
C THR A 243 -5.01 -2.69 -7.49
N LEU A 244 -5.06 -2.67 -6.16
CA LEU A 244 -5.24 -1.42 -5.42
C LEU A 244 -4.13 -1.17 -4.41
N MET A 245 -3.73 0.09 -4.26
CA MET A 245 -2.84 0.56 -3.20
C MET A 245 -3.48 1.69 -2.41
N LYS A 246 -2.95 1.96 -1.21
CA LYS A 246 -3.44 3.03 -0.30
C LYS A 246 -4.95 2.91 -0.03
N THR A 247 -5.36 1.67 0.17
CA THR A 247 -6.72 1.22 0.48
C THR A 247 -7.15 1.57 1.90
N ASN A 248 -6.20 2.02 2.74
CA ASN A 248 -6.45 2.53 4.07
C ASN A 248 -6.21 4.06 4.12
N PRO A 249 -7.25 4.89 4.10
CA PRO A 249 -7.14 6.33 4.25
C PRO A 249 -7.17 6.78 5.73
N VAL A 250 -7.30 5.85 6.68
CA VAL A 250 -7.46 6.15 8.10
C VAL A 250 -6.14 6.66 8.66
N GLY A 251 -6.10 7.96 8.94
CA GLY A 251 -4.97 8.62 9.58
C GLY A 251 -4.93 8.42 11.10
N VAL A 252 -3.79 8.75 11.69
CA VAL A 252 -3.61 8.67 13.15
C VAL A 252 -4.17 9.94 13.81
N VAL A 253 -5.49 9.96 14.01
CA VAL A 253 -6.20 11.05 14.71
C VAL A 253 -5.51 11.43 16.03
N ALA A 254 -5.10 10.41 16.82
CA ALA A 254 -4.49 10.62 18.14
C ALA A 254 -3.25 11.53 18.10
N ARG A 255 -2.46 11.46 17.02
CA ARG A 255 -1.24 12.28 16.88
C ARG A 255 -1.54 13.76 16.70
N TYR A 256 -2.73 14.16 16.27
CA TYR A 256 -3.07 15.58 16.04
C TYR A 256 -3.46 16.26 17.36
N ALA A 257 -4.25 15.61 18.20
CA ALA A 257 -4.58 16.07 19.54
C ALA A 257 -3.31 16.29 20.38
N GLU A 258 -2.41 15.31 20.38
CA GLU A 258 -1.11 15.38 21.05
C GLU A 258 -0.24 16.52 20.49
N SER A 259 -0.20 16.68 19.16
CA SER A 259 0.55 17.77 18.51
C SER A 259 0.03 19.15 18.94
N ALA A 260 -1.30 19.30 19.03
CA ALA A 260 -1.92 20.56 19.43
C ALA A 260 -1.64 20.90 20.89
N ALA A 261 -1.81 19.92 21.78
CA ALA A 261 -1.52 20.07 23.21
C ALA A 261 -0.04 20.41 23.46
N ALA A 262 0.88 19.70 22.81
CA ALA A 262 2.32 19.95 22.93
C ALA A 262 2.71 21.35 22.42
N ALA A 263 2.13 21.80 21.30
CA ALA A 263 2.40 23.12 20.77
C ALA A 263 1.93 24.24 21.72
N ARG A 264 0.74 24.12 22.32
CA ARG A 264 0.24 25.10 23.31
C ARG A 264 1.06 25.14 24.58
N ALA A 265 1.53 23.98 25.05
CA ALA A 265 2.40 23.89 26.21
C ALA A 265 3.76 24.59 26.01
N SER A 266 4.23 24.72 24.75
CA SER A 266 5.54 25.28 24.42
C SER A 266 5.63 26.83 24.42
N GLY A 267 4.52 27.54 24.67
CA GLY A 267 4.50 29.01 24.77
C GLY A 267 3.83 29.71 23.59
N ARG A 268 4.26 30.94 23.27
CA ARG A 268 3.58 31.77 22.24
C ARG A 268 3.62 31.12 20.87
N VAL A 269 2.44 30.95 20.29
CA VAL A 269 2.18 30.45 18.94
C VAL A 269 1.98 31.66 18.01
N SER A 270 2.54 31.64 16.80
CA SER A 270 2.27 32.70 15.81
C SER A 270 0.82 32.63 15.31
N GLU A 271 0.26 33.75 14.85
CA GLU A 271 -1.12 33.79 14.32
C GLU A 271 -1.34 32.78 13.18
N ALA A 272 -0.37 32.66 12.27
CA ALA A 272 -0.40 31.66 11.20
C ALA A 272 -0.44 30.22 11.72
N ARG A 273 0.18 29.95 12.88
CA ARG A 273 0.21 28.63 13.51
C ARG A 273 -1.02 28.39 14.38
N GLU A 274 -1.65 29.42 14.94
CA GLU A 274 -2.89 29.29 15.73
C GLU A 274 -4.00 28.63 14.91
N ARG A 275 -4.20 29.07 13.67
CA ARG A 275 -5.16 28.47 12.72
C ARG A 275 -4.93 26.96 12.52
N ILE A 276 -3.68 26.53 12.43
CA ILE A 276 -3.32 25.11 12.25
C ILE A 276 -3.68 24.30 13.51
N LEU A 277 -3.44 24.87 14.70
CA LEU A 277 -3.76 24.20 15.95
C LEU A 277 -5.27 24.09 16.18
N GLN A 278 -6.05 25.10 15.79
CA GLN A 278 -7.51 25.05 15.81
C GLN A 278 -8.06 23.92 14.92
N GLU A 279 -7.50 23.73 13.73
CA GLU A 279 -7.87 22.62 12.85
C GLU A 279 -7.54 21.24 13.47
N TYR A 280 -6.42 21.12 14.19
CA TYR A 280 -6.08 19.88 14.90
C TYR A 280 -7.04 19.56 16.04
N GLU A 281 -7.47 20.58 16.80
CA GLU A 281 -8.47 20.40 17.87
C GLU A 281 -9.82 20.01 17.32
N ALA A 282 -10.31 20.73 16.30
CA ALA A 282 -11.57 20.40 15.64
C ALA A 282 -11.55 18.96 15.08
N TRP A 283 -10.41 18.53 14.53
CA TRP A 283 -10.23 17.15 14.07
C TRP A 283 -10.29 16.15 15.23
N ALA A 284 -9.61 16.43 16.35
CA ALA A 284 -9.63 15.57 17.52
C ALA A 284 -11.04 15.41 18.10
N GLU A 285 -11.80 16.50 18.18
CA GLU A 285 -13.20 16.51 18.63
C GLU A 285 -14.10 15.70 17.69
N ALA A 286 -14.02 15.95 16.37
CA ALA A 286 -14.81 15.20 15.39
C ALA A 286 -14.53 13.69 15.42
N ALA A 287 -13.29 13.31 15.74
CA ALA A 287 -12.91 11.91 15.82
C ALA A 287 -13.32 11.25 17.13
N GLU A 288 -13.34 12.01 18.23
CA GLU A 288 -13.97 11.60 19.49
C GLU A 288 -15.45 11.31 19.27
N GLU A 289 -16.16 12.25 18.64
CA GLU A 289 -17.56 12.13 18.28
C GLU A 289 -17.81 10.88 17.42
N PHE A 290 -17.02 10.70 16.36
CA PHE A 290 -17.09 9.51 15.50
C PHE A 290 -16.90 8.23 16.33
N ARG A 291 -15.90 8.19 17.21
CA ARG A 291 -15.58 7.03 18.03
C ARG A 291 -16.73 6.67 18.98
N GLN A 292 -17.29 7.67 19.67
CA GLN A 292 -18.41 7.48 20.59
C GLN A 292 -19.67 7.03 19.84
N ARG A 293 -19.97 7.63 18.69
CA ARG A 293 -21.15 7.30 17.87
C ARG A 293 -21.16 5.85 17.40
N HIS A 294 -20.01 5.32 17.01
CA HIS A 294 -19.91 3.97 16.42
C HIS A 294 -19.30 2.92 17.35
N GLY A 295 -18.94 3.29 18.58
CA GLY A 295 -18.30 2.37 19.53
C GLY A 295 -16.97 1.80 19.05
N VAL A 296 -16.25 2.54 18.19
CA VAL A 296 -14.97 2.10 17.60
C VAL A 296 -13.91 2.07 18.72
N ARG A 297 -13.22 0.94 18.89
CA ARG A 297 -12.20 0.79 19.95
C ARG A 297 -10.79 1.03 19.43
N SER A 298 -10.58 0.85 18.13
CA SER A 298 -9.27 0.99 17.50
C SER A 298 -9.36 1.49 16.05
N ALA A 299 -8.30 2.14 15.59
CA ALA A 299 -8.16 2.52 14.17
C ALA A 299 -8.15 1.29 13.24
N THR A 300 -7.77 0.13 13.77
CA THR A 300 -7.81 -1.16 13.06
C THR A 300 -9.23 -1.53 12.59
N GLU A 301 -10.27 -1.27 13.40
CA GLU A 301 -11.65 -1.58 12.99
C GLU A 301 -12.08 -0.77 11.76
N VAL A 302 -11.66 0.50 11.67
CA VAL A 302 -11.94 1.35 10.50
C VAL A 302 -11.07 0.95 9.31
N ARG A 303 -9.79 0.60 9.54
CA ARG A 303 -8.90 0.06 8.50
C ARG A 303 -9.50 -1.19 7.87
N ASP A 304 -9.91 -2.15 8.70
CA ASP A 304 -10.44 -3.43 8.24
C ASP A 304 -11.72 -3.22 7.42
N ALA A 305 -12.60 -2.32 7.85
CA ALA A 305 -13.75 -1.89 7.06
C ALA A 305 -13.34 -1.23 5.73
N ALA A 306 -12.31 -0.39 5.70
CA ALA A 306 -11.82 0.25 4.48
C ALA A 306 -11.24 -0.75 3.47
N ILE A 307 -10.53 -1.79 3.95
CA ILE A 307 -10.05 -2.90 3.11
C ILE A 307 -11.23 -3.71 2.56
N LYS A 308 -12.19 -4.07 3.41
CA LYS A 308 -13.42 -4.78 2.99
C LYS A 308 -14.20 -3.96 1.97
N PHE A 309 -14.31 -2.65 2.12
CA PHE A 309 -14.93 -1.76 1.14
C PHE A 309 -14.29 -1.91 -0.24
N CYS A 310 -12.95 -1.94 -0.30
CA CYS A 310 -12.24 -2.13 -1.56
C CYS A 310 -12.51 -3.52 -2.15
N LEU A 311 -12.48 -4.57 -1.34
CA LEU A 311 -12.65 -5.96 -1.76
C LEU A 311 -14.09 -6.32 -2.12
N ASP A 312 -15.08 -5.65 -1.54
CA ASP A 312 -16.50 -5.88 -1.81
C ASP A 312 -16.92 -5.34 -3.19
N HIS A 313 -16.11 -4.45 -3.79
CA HIS A 313 -16.35 -3.96 -5.15
C HIS A 313 -16.12 -5.09 -6.18
N PRO A 314 -17.10 -5.40 -7.07
CA PRO A 314 -17.02 -6.55 -7.97
C PRO A 314 -15.92 -6.44 -9.04
N GLY A 315 -15.53 -5.21 -9.41
CA GLY A 315 -14.43 -4.97 -10.34
C GLY A 315 -13.02 -5.03 -9.74
N VAL A 316 -12.86 -5.29 -8.43
CA VAL A 316 -11.56 -5.32 -7.75
C VAL A 316 -11.08 -6.76 -7.57
N HIS A 317 -9.78 -6.99 -7.85
CA HIS A 317 -9.19 -8.32 -7.83
C HIS A 317 -8.23 -8.55 -6.66
N THR A 318 -7.44 -7.54 -6.30
CA THR A 318 -6.51 -7.64 -5.17
C THR A 318 -6.23 -6.27 -4.56
N VAL A 319 -6.04 -6.23 -3.24
CA VAL A 319 -5.44 -5.09 -2.54
C VAL A 319 -3.98 -5.39 -2.26
N CYS A 320 -3.11 -4.39 -2.36
CA CYS A 320 -1.67 -4.54 -2.30
C CYS A 320 -1.07 -3.74 -1.12
N PRO A 321 -1.28 -4.19 0.14
CA PRO A 321 -0.69 -3.56 1.31
C PRO A 321 0.82 -3.84 1.42
N SER A 322 1.55 -2.91 2.04
CA SER A 322 2.89 -3.21 2.57
C SER A 322 2.75 -3.87 3.93
N ILE A 323 3.13 -5.14 4.03
CA ILE A 323 3.07 -5.91 5.26
C ILE A 323 4.50 -6.13 5.76
N ASN A 324 4.77 -5.79 7.03
CA ASN A 324 6.13 -5.84 7.59
C ASN A 324 6.23 -6.54 8.95
N THR A 325 5.09 -6.89 9.55
CA THR A 325 5.01 -7.64 10.82
C THR A 325 4.14 -8.87 10.64
N PHE A 326 4.36 -9.89 11.46
CA PHE A 326 3.50 -11.09 11.45
C PHE A 326 2.08 -10.78 11.92
N ASP A 327 1.91 -9.82 12.83
CA ASP A 327 0.58 -9.40 13.29
C ASP A 327 -0.20 -8.68 12.18
N ASP A 328 0.46 -7.81 11.41
CA ASP A 328 -0.16 -7.20 10.23
C ASP A 328 -0.52 -8.26 9.19
N LEU A 329 0.37 -9.23 8.95
CA LEU A 329 0.12 -10.31 8.00
C LEU A 329 -1.15 -11.08 8.38
N GLU A 330 -1.26 -11.50 9.64
CA GLU A 330 -2.46 -12.19 10.09
C GLU A 330 -3.70 -11.34 10.04
N ALA A 331 -3.59 -10.05 10.38
CA ALA A 331 -4.69 -9.13 10.32
C ALA A 331 -5.20 -8.95 8.88
N PHE A 332 -4.31 -8.79 7.89
CA PHE A 332 -4.71 -8.71 6.49
C PHE A 332 -5.27 -10.02 5.94
N ILE A 333 -4.64 -11.17 6.25
CA ILE A 333 -5.14 -12.47 5.80
C ILE A 333 -6.52 -12.77 6.39
N ALA A 334 -6.79 -12.34 7.61
CA ALA A 334 -8.11 -12.48 8.22
C ALA A 334 -9.23 -11.81 7.42
N LEU A 335 -8.92 -10.78 6.62
CA LEU A 335 -9.89 -10.05 5.81
C LEU A 335 -10.20 -10.73 4.47
N SER A 336 -9.38 -11.71 4.05
CA SER A 336 -9.59 -12.43 2.79
C SER A 336 -10.96 -13.09 2.77
N GLY A 337 -11.72 -12.87 1.69
CA GLY A 337 -13.08 -13.36 1.50
C GLY A 337 -14.15 -12.71 2.38
N GLN A 338 -13.81 -11.77 3.25
CA GLN A 338 -14.81 -11.03 4.02
C GLN A 338 -15.46 -9.93 3.18
N LYS A 339 -16.72 -9.64 3.49
CA LYS A 339 -17.49 -8.52 2.92
C LYS A 339 -17.73 -7.45 3.97
N LEU A 340 -18.10 -6.25 3.52
CA LEU A 340 -18.62 -5.23 4.41
C LEU A 340 -19.85 -5.76 5.15
N SER A 341 -19.82 -5.65 6.47
CA SER A 341 -20.98 -5.91 7.31
C SER A 341 -22.00 -4.76 7.23
N ARG A 342 -23.21 -5.03 7.72
CA ARG A 342 -24.32 -4.05 7.75
C ARG A 342 -24.00 -2.79 8.58
N THR A 343 -23.06 -2.87 9.52
CA THR A 343 -22.66 -1.74 10.38
C THR A 343 -21.43 -1.00 9.84
N GLU A 344 -20.53 -1.69 9.13
CA GLU A 344 -19.31 -1.07 8.60
C GLU A 344 -19.59 -0.04 7.51
N GLY A 345 -20.56 -0.28 6.61
CA GLY A 345 -20.93 0.70 5.58
C GLY A 345 -21.37 2.05 6.13
N PRO A 346 -22.39 2.10 7.02
CA PRO A 346 -22.79 3.33 7.71
C PRO A 346 -21.67 3.98 8.54
N MET A 347 -20.80 3.17 9.16
CA MET A 347 -19.62 3.66 9.87
C MET A 347 -18.67 4.40 8.91
N LEU A 348 -18.34 3.82 7.75
CA LEU A 348 -17.48 4.48 6.77
C LEU A 348 -18.11 5.75 6.18
N ALA A 349 -19.42 5.76 5.94
CA ALA A 349 -20.13 6.97 5.50
C ALA A 349 -20.09 8.08 6.57
N SER A 350 -20.25 7.72 7.85
CA SER A 350 -20.09 8.66 8.96
C SER A 350 -18.64 9.13 9.11
N TYR A 351 -17.64 8.26 8.86
CA TYR A 351 -16.24 8.66 8.85
C TYR A 351 -16.00 9.69 7.73
N GLU A 352 -16.51 9.43 6.53
CA GLU A 352 -16.40 10.39 5.42
C GLU A 352 -17.02 11.75 5.77
N SER A 353 -18.22 11.76 6.35
CA SER A 353 -18.91 13.00 6.72
C SER A 353 -18.21 13.78 7.82
N LEU A 354 -17.66 13.12 8.84
CA LEU A 354 -17.03 13.79 9.99
C LEU A 354 -15.54 14.07 9.79
N LEU A 355 -14.85 13.13 9.17
CA LEU A 355 -13.38 13.06 9.14
C LEU A 355 -12.81 13.08 7.72
N GLY A 356 -13.63 12.89 6.70
CA GLY A 356 -13.18 12.79 5.31
C GLY A 356 -12.44 14.03 4.81
N ARG A 357 -12.80 15.22 5.30
CA ARG A 357 -12.10 16.47 4.97
C ARG A 357 -10.65 16.53 5.45
N TYR A 358 -10.26 15.71 6.44
CA TYR A 358 -8.89 15.71 6.94
C TYR A 358 -7.96 14.74 6.21
N TYR A 359 -8.48 14.08 5.17
CA TYR A 359 -7.70 13.24 4.28
C TYR A 359 -7.62 13.92 2.91
N CYS A 360 -6.43 14.38 2.54
CA CYS A 360 -6.17 14.72 1.14
C CYS A 360 -6.31 13.45 0.31
N ARG A 361 -7.30 13.45 -0.58
CA ARG A 361 -7.57 12.43 -1.61
C ARG A 361 -6.46 12.44 -2.65
N HIS A 362 -5.24 12.13 -2.22
CA HIS A 362 -4.08 12.09 -3.08
C HIS A 362 -4.36 11.14 -4.24
N ALA A 363 -4.01 11.60 -5.44
CA ALA A 363 -4.37 11.13 -6.77
C ALA A 363 -5.53 11.87 -7.47
N CYS A 364 -6.24 12.79 -6.80
CA CYS A 364 -7.30 13.57 -7.45
C CYS A 364 -6.78 14.69 -8.37
N GLY A 365 -5.76 15.45 -7.94
CA GLY A 365 -5.16 16.55 -8.71
C GLY A 365 -6.00 17.85 -8.81
N ILE A 366 -7.26 17.84 -8.35
CA ILE A 366 -8.26 18.90 -8.63
C ILE A 366 -7.80 20.32 -8.23
N CYS A 367 -7.20 20.47 -7.04
CA CYS A 367 -6.85 21.79 -6.50
C CYS A 367 -5.46 22.29 -6.92
N GLU A 368 -4.61 21.44 -7.51
CA GLU A 368 -3.22 21.79 -7.85
C GLU A 368 -3.11 22.95 -8.84
N PRO A 369 -3.92 23.03 -9.92
CA PRO A 369 -3.88 24.15 -10.86
C PRO A 369 -4.18 25.51 -10.20
N SER A 370 -4.87 25.52 -9.06
CA SER A 370 -5.20 26.76 -8.34
C SER A 370 -4.06 27.29 -7.46
N CYS A 371 -2.94 26.56 -7.33
CA CYS A 371 -1.83 26.98 -6.48
C CYS A 371 -0.95 28.05 -7.16
N PRO A 372 -0.90 29.30 -6.69
CA PRO A 372 -0.08 30.35 -7.31
C PRO A 372 1.43 30.10 -7.15
N TYR A 373 1.81 29.32 -6.14
CA TYR A 373 3.19 28.95 -5.85
C TYR A 373 3.63 27.65 -6.52
N GLN A 374 2.72 26.98 -7.24
CA GLN A 374 2.96 25.70 -7.91
C GLN A 374 3.50 24.61 -6.96
N VAL A 375 3.01 24.59 -5.71
CA VAL A 375 3.36 23.57 -4.72
C VAL A 375 2.80 22.22 -5.20
N PRO A 376 3.58 21.13 -5.18
CA PRO A 376 3.12 19.82 -5.62
C PRO A 376 2.26 19.14 -4.55
N ILE A 377 1.02 19.61 -4.41
CA ILE A 377 0.08 19.26 -3.33
C ILE A 377 -0.10 17.75 -3.22
N ASN A 378 -0.33 17.06 -4.34
CA ASN A 378 -0.54 15.62 -4.37
C ASN A 378 0.70 14.86 -3.88
N THR A 379 1.86 15.23 -4.40
CA THR A 379 3.13 14.60 -4.07
C THR A 379 3.48 14.78 -2.59
N ILE A 380 3.35 15.99 -2.06
CA ILE A 380 3.64 16.29 -0.65
C ILE A 380 2.62 15.60 0.26
N SER A 381 1.33 15.62 -0.09
CA SER A 381 0.29 14.91 0.68
C SER A 381 0.54 13.41 0.73
N ARG A 382 1.02 12.82 -0.37
CA ARG A 382 1.45 11.41 -0.44
C ARG A 382 2.64 11.12 0.48
N TYR A 383 3.61 12.04 0.58
CA TYR A 383 4.74 11.88 1.51
C TYR A 383 4.32 12.04 2.96
N GLY A 384 3.40 12.96 3.24
CA GLY A 384 2.73 13.04 4.54
C GLY A 384 2.04 11.73 4.90
N HIS A 385 1.32 11.10 3.97
CA HIS A 385 0.72 9.78 4.16
C HIS A 385 1.77 8.68 4.44
N TYR A 386 2.91 8.69 3.74
CA TYR A 386 4.01 7.77 4.03
C TYR A 386 4.53 7.92 5.46
N PHE A 387 4.69 9.17 5.93
CA PHE A 387 5.16 9.46 7.28
C PHE A 387 4.10 9.08 8.34
N ASP A 388 2.88 9.59 8.21
CA ASP A 388 1.88 9.53 9.27
C ASP A 388 1.12 8.20 9.32
N VAL A 389 0.95 7.51 8.19
CA VAL A 389 0.08 6.31 8.10
C VAL A 389 0.87 5.03 7.85
N GLN A 390 1.94 5.09 7.07
CA GLN A 390 2.69 3.90 6.66
C GLN A 390 3.96 3.64 7.48
N SER A 391 4.26 4.48 8.48
CA SER A 391 5.48 4.39 9.29
C SER A 391 6.78 4.40 8.44
N ARG A 392 6.76 5.12 7.31
CA ARG A 392 7.87 5.25 6.36
C ARG A 392 8.62 6.57 6.53
N GLU A 393 8.86 6.97 7.79
CA GLU A 393 9.33 8.31 8.16
C GLU A 393 10.60 8.72 7.40
N LYS A 394 11.67 7.92 7.49
CA LYS A 394 12.95 8.20 6.82
C LYS A 394 12.79 8.33 5.30
N GLN A 395 12.00 7.46 4.69
CA GLN A 395 11.79 7.49 3.25
C GLN A 395 10.95 8.70 2.82
N ALA A 396 9.96 9.08 3.62
CA ALA A 396 9.16 10.28 3.38
C ALA A 396 10.04 11.54 3.44
N ILE A 397 10.91 11.66 4.45
CA ILE A 397 11.88 12.77 4.59
C ILE A 397 12.80 12.82 3.37
N GLN A 398 13.42 11.69 2.99
CA GLN A 398 14.30 11.63 1.82
C GLN A 398 13.59 12.04 0.53
N LYS A 399 12.36 11.56 0.32
CA LYS A 399 11.55 11.92 -0.85
C LYS A 399 11.17 13.39 -0.88
N TYR A 400 10.87 13.99 0.27
CA TYR A 400 10.58 15.42 0.39
C TYR A 400 11.83 16.27 0.16
N ALA A 401 12.98 15.85 0.69
CA ALA A 401 14.26 16.50 0.46
C ALA A 401 14.61 16.55 -1.04
N ALA A 402 14.35 15.46 -1.77
CA ALA A 402 14.58 15.33 -3.21
C ALA A 402 13.56 16.06 -4.11
N LEU A 403 12.52 16.70 -3.56
CA LEU A 403 11.61 17.54 -4.34
C LEU A 403 12.36 18.71 -4.99
N SER A 404 12.23 18.83 -6.30
CA SER A 404 12.59 20.01 -7.05
C SER A 404 11.44 21.04 -7.03
N GLY A 405 11.78 22.32 -7.21
CA GLY A 405 10.80 23.41 -7.21
C GLY A 405 10.30 23.83 -5.82
N THR A 406 9.15 24.51 -5.80
CA THR A 406 8.57 25.08 -4.58
C THR A 406 8.00 23.98 -3.68
N LYS A 407 8.50 23.91 -2.44
CA LYS A 407 7.97 23.00 -1.41
C LYS A 407 6.83 23.67 -0.63
N ALA A 408 6.37 23.08 0.47
CA ALA A 408 5.20 23.59 1.22
C ALA A 408 5.49 24.79 2.16
N GLU A 409 6.67 25.41 2.10
CA GLU A 409 7.01 26.61 2.89
C GLU A 409 6.02 27.77 2.65
N PRO A 410 5.65 28.15 1.40
CA PRO A 410 4.72 29.27 1.18
C PRO A 410 3.30 29.00 1.70
N CYS A 411 2.95 27.74 1.99
CA CYS A 411 1.61 27.39 2.48
C CYS A 411 1.31 27.98 3.86
N ILE A 412 2.33 28.37 4.63
CA ILE A 412 2.17 28.96 5.97
C ILE A 412 1.37 30.27 5.90
N GLU A 413 1.72 31.14 4.95
CA GLU A 413 1.14 32.49 4.78
C GLU A 413 0.21 32.62 3.55
N CYS A 414 0.12 31.57 2.72
CA CYS A 414 -0.73 31.57 1.51
C CYS A 414 -2.22 31.82 1.82
N ALA A 415 -2.94 32.50 0.93
CA ALA A 415 -4.38 32.80 1.07
C ALA A 415 -5.34 31.59 0.96
N GLY A 416 -4.84 30.37 0.69
CA GLY A 416 -5.68 29.17 0.68
C GLY A 416 -6.39 28.86 -0.63
N HIS A 417 -5.81 29.22 -1.78
CA HIS A 417 -6.42 28.97 -3.10
C HIS A 417 -6.80 27.50 -3.35
N CYS A 418 -5.97 26.56 -2.92
CA CYS A 418 -6.24 25.14 -3.03
C CYS A 418 -7.38 24.66 -2.12
N GLU A 419 -7.59 25.31 -0.97
CA GLU A 419 -8.69 25.03 -0.04
C GLU A 419 -10.01 25.49 -0.67
N ALA A 420 -10.03 26.68 -1.27
CA ALA A 420 -11.19 27.20 -2.01
C ALA A 420 -11.53 26.35 -3.24
N ALA A 421 -10.53 25.76 -3.90
CA ALA A 421 -10.72 24.87 -5.06
C ALA A 421 -11.03 23.42 -4.67
N CYS A 422 -10.96 23.04 -3.39
CA CYS A 422 -11.15 21.65 -2.97
C CYS A 422 -12.64 21.33 -2.78
N PRO A 423 -13.25 20.42 -3.57
CA PRO A 423 -14.66 20.08 -3.43
C PRO A 423 -14.97 19.27 -2.15
N HIS A 424 -13.94 18.86 -1.41
CA HIS A 424 -14.07 18.06 -0.19
C HIS A 424 -13.77 18.85 1.09
N GLY A 425 -13.61 20.19 0.98
CA GLY A 425 -13.38 21.06 2.15
C GLY A 425 -12.09 20.76 2.92
N VAL A 426 -11.08 20.19 2.23
CA VAL A 426 -9.82 19.80 2.85
C VAL A 426 -9.05 21.04 3.28
N PRO A 427 -8.55 21.13 4.53
CA PRO A 427 -7.66 22.21 4.96
C PRO A 427 -6.24 21.94 4.41
N VAL A 428 -6.10 22.07 3.09
CA VAL A 428 -4.90 21.70 2.33
C VAL A 428 -3.65 22.39 2.87
N ARG A 429 -3.72 23.68 3.25
CA ARG A 429 -2.55 24.38 3.80
C ARG A 429 -2.11 23.78 5.12
N THR A 430 -3.05 23.49 6.01
CA THR A 430 -2.79 22.83 7.30
C THR A 430 -2.06 21.49 7.09
N LEU A 431 -2.54 20.67 6.15
CA LEU A 431 -1.91 19.39 5.83
C LEU A 431 -0.50 19.56 5.23
N LEU A 432 -0.32 20.51 4.31
CA LEU A 432 0.96 20.76 3.64
C LEU A 432 1.99 21.39 4.59
N THR A 433 1.61 22.35 5.42
CA THR A 433 2.49 22.94 6.43
C THR A 433 2.92 21.92 7.46
N ARG A 434 2.02 21.02 7.89
CA ARG A 434 2.40 19.89 8.75
C ARG A 434 3.40 18.97 8.06
N ALA A 435 3.12 18.58 6.81
CA ALA A 435 4.03 17.74 6.05
C ALA A 435 5.39 18.42 5.94
N HIS A 436 5.45 19.72 5.65
CA HIS A 436 6.69 20.48 5.63
C HIS A 436 7.46 20.37 6.96
N GLN A 437 6.80 20.67 8.09
CA GLN A 437 7.42 20.63 9.42
C GLN A 437 7.99 19.27 9.81
N LYS A 438 7.37 18.17 9.34
CA LYS A 438 7.80 16.80 9.65
C LYS A 438 8.87 16.26 8.71
N LEU A 439 8.92 16.80 7.49
CA LEU A 439 9.72 16.25 6.39
C LEU A 439 10.99 17.06 6.11
N THR A 440 11.14 18.23 6.74
CA THR A 440 12.40 18.97 6.88
C THR A 440 13.04 18.68 8.21
#